data_AF-A0A833G9A6-F1
#
_entry.id   AF-A0A833G9A6-F1
#
_cell.length_a   1.000
_cell.length_b   1.000
_cell.length_c   1.000
_cell.angle_alpha   90.00
_cell.angle_beta   90.00
_cell.angle_gamma   90.00
#
_symmetry.space_group_name_H-M   'P 1'
#
loop_
_entity.id
_entity.type
_entity.pdbx_description
1 polymer ?
#
loop_
_entity_poly.entity_id
_entity_poly.type
_entity_poly.pdbx_seq_one_letter_code
_entity_poly.pdbx_strand_id
1 'polypeptide(L)'
;MNFRVGQGYDVHQLVEGRKLILGGVEIPHATGLLGHSDADALLHAITDALLGAVALGDIGRHFPDTDPRYKGADSRVLLRGAVTLLAGKGWRPVNVDATIIAQQPKLAPHAAAMVANVAADLGIPIGGISSIVQALLDGRDLGNFYIGDDPIEVRLQAPDGMIQDPSGLARVRLRSASGNMVPLSSLVTFEETAVAPSLQREDQRRAVPMTAAPAEGVDLSRAISRVHEIAATTLPAGMGIILSGEAKELNQASAGVAQTFVFAILVVLLVLAAQFESFISALILVATVPFGLAAAVFAMLLTGGSLNIYSQIGLVMLVGLMAKNGILIVEFANQLRDQGQSVRDAIHNAALIRLRPVVMTMLSTVLSGLPLLLTGGAGAEARRALGWIIVGGLGFATLATLFLTPVVFSLLARFSMPRITEQRRLERELEAAASAPRGLKPTPEELGEAPAYPVAAE
;
A
#
# COMPACT_ATOMS: atom_id res chain seq x y z
N MET A 1 -54.33 10.84 36.72
CA MET A 1 -53.64 11.97 36.06
C MET A 1 -54.59 12.55 35.03
N ASN A 2 -54.74 13.87 34.99
CA ASN A 2 -55.54 14.52 33.95
C ASN A 2 -54.65 14.73 32.73
N PHE A 3 -55.14 14.34 31.55
CA PHE A 3 -54.51 14.66 30.27
C PHE A 3 -55.36 15.69 29.55
N ARG A 4 -54.70 16.60 28.84
CA ARG A 4 -55.35 17.53 27.92
C ARG A 4 -54.69 17.42 26.58
N VAL A 5 -55.51 17.44 25.55
CA VAL A 5 -55.06 17.39 24.16
C VAL A 5 -55.48 18.71 23.54
N GLY A 6 -54.53 19.35 22.88
CA GLY A 6 -54.79 20.51 22.04
C GLY A 6 -54.47 20.17 20.60
N GLN A 7 -55.12 20.89 19.70
CA GLN A 7 -54.91 20.80 18.27
C GLN A 7 -54.54 22.19 17.79
N GLY A 8 -53.53 22.27 16.95
CA GLY A 8 -53.07 23.51 16.34
C GLY A 8 -52.81 23.25 14.87
N TYR A 9 -53.06 24.27 14.07
CA TYR A 9 -52.88 24.22 12.63
C TYR A 9 -52.44 25.60 12.18
N ASP A 10 -51.39 25.65 11.38
CA ASP A 10 -50.84 26.90 10.89
C ASP A 10 -50.47 26.79 9.41
N VAL A 11 -50.69 27.88 8.67
CA VAL A 11 -50.51 27.94 7.21
C VAL A 11 -49.90 29.28 6.83
N HIS A 12 -48.77 29.20 6.15
CA HIS A 12 -48.06 30.36 5.65
C HIS A 12 -47.89 30.30 4.14
N GLN A 13 -47.98 31.47 3.50
CA GLN A 13 -47.70 31.63 2.08
C GLN A 13 -46.20 31.55 1.81
N LEU A 14 -45.80 30.90 0.71
CA LEU A 14 -44.42 30.90 0.24
C LEU A 14 -44.08 32.21 -0.49
N VAL A 15 -42.94 32.82 -0.16
CA VAL A 15 -42.43 34.05 -0.76
C VAL A 15 -40.94 33.94 -1.09
N GLU A 16 -40.51 34.65 -2.13
CA GLU A 16 -39.10 34.77 -2.50
C GLU A 16 -38.32 35.62 -1.49
N GLY A 17 -37.01 35.37 -1.38
CA GLY A 17 -36.11 36.17 -0.53
C GLY A 17 -36.18 35.84 0.96
N ARG A 18 -36.91 34.80 1.37
CA ARG A 18 -36.90 34.24 2.73
C ARG A 18 -36.38 32.81 2.73
N LYS A 19 -35.79 32.41 3.85
CA LYS A 19 -35.38 31.03 4.12
C LYS A 19 -36.61 30.19 4.49
N LEU A 20 -36.67 28.95 4.03
CA LEU A 20 -37.68 27.99 4.47
C LEU A 20 -37.20 27.36 5.78
N ILE A 21 -37.90 27.65 6.88
CA ILE A 21 -37.60 27.08 8.19
C ILE A 21 -38.81 26.30 8.66
N LEU A 22 -38.59 25.04 9.03
CA LEU A 22 -39.61 24.15 9.59
C LEU A 22 -38.99 23.32 10.72
N GLY A 23 -39.65 23.22 11.86
CA GLY A 23 -39.14 22.52 13.05
C GLY A 23 -37.78 23.03 13.54
N GLY A 24 -37.47 24.31 13.34
CA GLY A 24 -36.19 24.93 13.66
C GLY A 24 -35.03 24.50 12.75
N VAL A 25 -35.32 23.93 11.57
CA VAL A 25 -34.34 23.49 10.58
C VAL A 25 -34.49 24.33 9.31
N GLU A 26 -33.39 24.90 8.83
CA GLU A 26 -33.35 25.55 7.52
C GLU A 26 -33.34 24.48 6.41
N ILE A 27 -34.34 24.53 5.55
CA ILE A 27 -34.52 23.59 4.44
C ILE A 27 -34.14 24.29 3.13
N PRO A 28 -33.15 23.78 2.37
CA PRO A 28 -32.74 24.40 1.11
C PRO A 28 -33.90 24.49 0.11
N HIS A 29 -34.36 25.71 -0.16
CA HIS A 29 -35.44 25.97 -1.12
C HIS A 29 -35.39 27.42 -1.61
N ALA A 30 -35.93 27.69 -2.81
CA ALA A 30 -35.89 29.03 -3.43
C ALA A 30 -36.83 30.06 -2.74
N THR A 31 -37.84 29.56 -2.02
CA THR A 31 -38.85 30.37 -1.31
C THR A 31 -38.96 29.94 0.14
N GLY A 32 -39.29 30.88 1.03
CA GLY A 32 -39.54 30.65 2.46
C GLY A 32 -40.94 31.07 2.88
N LEU A 33 -41.29 30.86 4.16
CA LEU A 33 -42.62 31.17 4.67
C LEU A 33 -42.74 32.65 5.06
N LEU A 34 -43.87 33.27 4.69
CA LEU A 34 -44.19 34.65 5.02
C LEU A 34 -44.77 34.74 6.43
N GLY A 35 -44.13 35.48 7.33
CA GLY A 35 -44.64 35.71 8.68
C GLY A 35 -43.83 36.76 9.43
N HIS A 36 -44.33 37.19 10.59
CA HIS A 36 -43.69 38.22 11.40
C HIS A 36 -42.37 37.72 12.03
N SER A 37 -42.36 36.47 12.52
CA SER A 37 -41.17 35.73 12.95
C SER A 37 -40.40 35.14 11.75
N ASP A 38 -39.58 34.12 11.98
CA ASP A 38 -39.05 33.22 10.95
C ASP A 38 -40.13 32.38 10.21
N ALA A 39 -41.40 32.48 10.66
CA ALA A 39 -42.58 31.87 10.04
C ALA A 39 -42.57 30.34 10.00
N ASP A 40 -41.98 29.69 11.01
CA ASP A 40 -41.97 28.24 11.14
C ASP A 40 -43.37 27.69 11.47
N ALA A 41 -44.12 27.32 10.43
CA ALA A 41 -45.48 26.83 10.55
C ALA A 41 -45.62 25.60 11.45
N LEU A 42 -44.59 24.74 11.51
CA LEU A 42 -44.61 23.56 12.37
C LEU A 42 -44.54 23.97 13.85
N LEU A 43 -43.59 24.84 14.22
CA LEU A 43 -43.44 25.28 15.59
C LEU A 43 -44.60 26.16 16.05
N HIS A 44 -45.17 26.98 15.16
CA HIS A 44 -46.39 27.74 15.44
C HIS A 44 -47.58 26.82 15.74
N ALA A 45 -47.87 25.85 14.87
CA ALA A 45 -48.96 24.91 15.08
C ALA A 45 -48.81 24.12 16.39
N ILE A 46 -47.59 23.70 16.74
CA ILE A 46 -47.31 23.04 18.03
C ILE A 46 -47.53 24.00 19.20
N THR A 47 -47.08 25.26 19.08
CA THR A 47 -47.26 26.27 20.11
C THR A 47 -48.74 26.53 20.41
N ASP A 48 -49.56 26.69 19.36
CA ASP A 48 -51.01 26.84 19.49
C ASP A 48 -51.68 25.61 20.09
N ALA A 49 -51.28 24.41 19.67
CA ALA A 49 -51.78 23.17 20.25
C ALA A 49 -51.50 23.11 21.76
N LEU A 50 -50.30 23.49 22.20
CA LEU A 50 -49.92 23.48 23.62
C LEU A 50 -50.70 24.52 24.44
N LEU A 51 -50.79 25.76 23.95
CA LEU A 51 -51.51 26.83 24.63
C LEU A 51 -53.01 26.53 24.70
N GLY A 52 -53.58 26.02 23.60
CA GLY A 52 -54.97 25.59 23.51
C GLY A 52 -55.30 24.45 24.49
N ALA A 53 -54.42 23.46 24.62
CA ALA A 53 -54.60 22.34 25.56
C ALA A 53 -54.81 22.80 27.01
N VAL A 54 -54.18 23.91 27.42
CA VAL A 54 -54.29 24.45 28.79
C VAL A 54 -55.22 25.66 28.89
N ALA A 55 -56.00 25.94 27.84
CA ALA A 55 -56.92 27.07 27.74
C ALA A 55 -56.24 28.45 27.94
N LEU A 56 -55.04 28.61 27.40
CA LEU A 56 -54.29 29.88 27.40
C LEU A 56 -54.53 30.74 26.14
N GLY A 57 -55.31 30.25 25.17
CA GLY A 57 -55.55 30.94 23.90
C GLY A 57 -54.54 30.51 22.82
N ASP A 58 -54.26 31.41 21.89
CA ASP A 58 -53.33 31.23 20.77
C ASP A 58 -51.98 31.91 21.00
N ILE A 59 -51.04 31.65 20.09
CA ILE A 59 -49.70 32.20 20.04
C ILE A 59 -49.70 33.73 19.97
N GLY A 60 -50.62 34.33 19.20
CA GLY A 60 -50.70 35.78 19.00
C GLY A 60 -51.03 36.55 20.29
N ARG A 61 -51.77 35.93 21.22
CA ARG A 61 -52.07 36.53 22.53
C ARG A 61 -50.83 36.68 23.42
N HIS A 62 -49.88 35.75 23.34
CA HIS A 62 -48.69 35.74 24.18
C HIS A 62 -47.46 36.33 23.48
N PHE A 63 -47.46 36.28 22.16
CA PHE A 63 -46.35 36.70 21.30
C PHE A 63 -46.87 37.52 20.11
N PRO A 64 -47.39 38.74 20.35
CA PRO A 64 -48.06 39.52 19.32
C PRO A 64 -47.08 40.08 18.28
N ASP A 65 -47.54 40.16 17.03
CA ASP A 65 -46.82 40.76 15.89
C ASP A 65 -46.63 42.29 16.00
N THR A 66 -47.30 42.93 16.95
CA THR A 66 -47.09 44.34 17.29
C THR A 66 -45.86 44.56 18.15
N ASP A 67 -45.31 43.51 18.78
CA ASP A 67 -44.13 43.63 19.64
C ASP A 67 -42.84 43.48 18.81
N PRO A 68 -41.99 44.52 18.73
CA PRO A 68 -40.75 44.46 17.95
C PRO A 68 -39.80 43.33 18.32
N ARG A 69 -39.91 42.75 19.52
CA ARG A 69 -39.06 41.65 20.00
C ARG A 69 -39.24 40.36 19.21
N TYR A 70 -40.41 40.15 18.61
CA TYR A 70 -40.72 38.91 17.88
C TYR A 70 -40.51 39.03 16.37
N LYS A 71 -40.16 40.23 15.87
CA LYS A 71 -39.90 40.47 14.45
C LYS A 71 -38.65 39.73 13.99
N GLY A 72 -38.83 38.74 13.12
CA GLY A 72 -37.76 37.86 12.64
C GLY A 72 -37.17 36.96 13.71
N ALA A 73 -37.85 36.79 14.85
CA ALA A 73 -37.39 35.91 15.91
C ALA A 73 -37.48 34.44 15.48
N ASP A 74 -36.58 33.64 16.05
CA ASP A 74 -36.61 32.17 15.96
C ASP A 74 -37.87 31.64 16.66
N SER A 75 -38.73 30.92 15.94
CA SER A 75 -39.96 30.35 16.49
C SER A 75 -39.74 29.36 17.62
N ARG A 76 -38.52 28.83 17.79
CA ARG A 76 -38.14 28.02 18.97
C ARG A 76 -38.19 28.84 20.26
N VAL A 77 -37.97 30.16 20.20
CA VAL A 77 -38.13 31.06 21.35
C VAL A 77 -39.60 31.12 21.78
N LEU A 78 -40.52 31.18 20.81
CA LEU A 78 -41.97 31.18 21.05
C LEU A 78 -42.40 29.86 21.69
N LEU A 79 -41.92 28.73 21.14
CA LEU A 79 -42.22 27.40 21.66
C LEU A 79 -41.72 27.23 23.11
N ARG A 80 -40.46 27.57 23.41
CA ARG A 80 -39.93 27.53 24.80
C ARG A 80 -40.67 28.46 25.75
N GLY A 81 -41.10 29.62 25.25
CA GLY A 81 -41.96 30.55 25.97
C GLY A 81 -43.30 29.90 26.35
N ALA A 82 -43.96 29.24 25.40
CA ALA A 82 -45.20 28.52 25.65
C ALA A 82 -45.01 27.36 26.65
N VAL A 83 -43.94 26.57 26.51
CA VAL A 83 -43.60 25.52 27.48
C VAL A 83 -43.43 26.09 28.90
N THR A 84 -42.82 27.27 29.03
CA THR A 84 -42.68 27.98 30.31
C THR A 84 -44.05 28.40 30.88
N LEU A 85 -44.96 28.91 30.03
CA LEU A 85 -46.33 29.25 30.43
C LEU A 85 -47.12 28.01 30.91
N LEU A 86 -46.98 26.89 30.20
CA LEU A 86 -47.57 25.61 30.59
C LEU A 86 -47.04 25.15 31.95
N ALA A 87 -45.73 25.20 32.15
CA ALA A 87 -45.08 24.84 33.41
C ALA A 87 -45.56 25.72 34.58
N GLY A 88 -45.75 27.03 34.34
CA GLY A 88 -46.35 27.96 35.31
C GLY A 88 -47.79 27.62 35.71
N LYS A 89 -48.50 26.84 34.90
CA LYS A 89 -49.84 26.28 35.20
C LYS A 89 -49.80 24.84 35.71
N GLY A 90 -48.61 24.28 35.96
CA GLY A 90 -48.41 22.92 36.44
C GLY A 90 -48.54 21.83 35.36
N TRP A 91 -48.51 22.21 34.08
CA TRP A 91 -48.59 21.29 32.95
C TRP A 91 -47.23 21.13 32.28
N ARG A 92 -46.98 19.95 31.69
CA ARG A 92 -45.79 19.71 30.87
C ARG A 92 -46.17 18.96 29.59
N PRO A 93 -45.53 19.25 28.45
CA PRO A 93 -45.64 18.43 27.26
C PRO A 93 -45.14 17.00 27.57
N VAL A 94 -45.88 16.00 27.09
CA VAL A 94 -45.49 14.58 27.24
C VAL A 94 -45.43 13.86 25.89
N ASN A 95 -46.15 14.36 24.89
CA ASN A 95 -46.18 13.85 23.54
C ASN A 95 -46.59 14.99 22.60
N VAL A 96 -46.04 14.99 21.38
CA VAL A 96 -46.46 15.85 20.28
C VAL A 96 -46.47 14.99 19.03
N ASP A 97 -47.59 15.02 18.32
CA ASP A 97 -47.72 14.46 16.98
C ASP A 97 -48.02 15.62 16.03
N ALA A 98 -47.36 15.65 14.88
CA ALA A 98 -47.46 16.75 13.94
C ALA A 98 -47.33 16.23 12.51
N THR A 99 -48.21 16.72 11.64
CA THR A 99 -48.22 16.39 10.22
C THR A 99 -47.92 17.63 9.40
N ILE A 100 -46.91 17.55 8.52
CA ILE A 100 -46.59 18.62 7.58
C ILE A 100 -47.03 18.17 6.19
N ILE A 101 -47.86 18.98 5.54
CA ILE A 101 -48.28 18.77 4.15
C ILE A 101 -47.56 19.79 3.29
N ALA A 102 -46.65 19.33 2.44
CA ALA A 102 -45.89 20.18 1.53
C ALA A 102 -45.79 19.52 0.14
N GLN A 103 -46.04 20.29 -0.92
CA GLN A 103 -45.86 19.83 -2.29
C GLN A 103 -44.36 19.73 -2.66
N GLN A 104 -43.56 20.66 -2.14
CA GLN A 104 -42.10 20.73 -2.28
C GLN A 104 -41.53 21.63 -1.17
N PRO A 105 -40.27 21.43 -0.73
CA PRO A 105 -39.32 20.36 -1.10
C PRO A 105 -39.57 19.04 -0.33
N LYS A 106 -38.80 17.99 -0.64
CA LYS A 106 -38.84 16.72 0.12
C LYS A 106 -38.35 16.94 1.55
N LEU A 107 -39.22 16.72 2.53
CA LEU A 107 -38.93 16.97 3.95
C LEU A 107 -38.26 15.79 4.68
N ALA A 108 -38.38 14.56 4.13
CA ALA A 108 -37.88 13.35 4.79
C ALA A 108 -36.41 13.41 5.26
N PRO A 109 -35.44 13.96 4.48
CA PRO A 109 -34.05 14.08 4.92
C PRO A 109 -33.84 14.98 6.15
N HIS A 110 -34.79 15.88 6.43
CA HIS A 110 -34.70 16.88 7.51
C HIS A 110 -35.52 16.49 8.74
N ALA A 111 -36.36 15.45 8.65
CA ALA A 111 -37.30 15.06 9.70
C ALA A 111 -36.61 14.74 11.04
N ALA A 112 -35.48 14.02 11.02
CA ALA A 112 -34.74 13.67 12.24
C ALA A 112 -34.22 14.92 12.98
N ALA A 113 -33.73 15.92 12.24
CA ALA A 113 -33.27 17.18 12.82
C ALA A 113 -34.43 18.01 13.39
N MET A 114 -35.58 18.05 12.70
CA MET A 114 -36.80 18.70 13.20
C MET A 114 -37.27 18.06 14.50
N VAL A 115 -37.35 16.73 14.54
CA VAL A 115 -37.75 15.97 15.75
C VAL A 115 -36.79 16.26 16.90
N ALA A 116 -35.48 16.28 16.64
CA ALA A 116 -34.48 16.56 17.67
C ALA A 116 -34.63 17.97 18.27
N ASN A 117 -34.85 18.97 17.41
CA ASN A 117 -35.07 20.35 17.84
C ASN A 117 -36.35 20.50 18.66
N VAL A 118 -37.48 19.99 18.16
CA VAL A 118 -38.78 20.05 18.82
C VAL A 118 -38.72 19.34 20.17
N ALA A 119 -38.18 18.12 20.22
CA ALA A 119 -38.09 17.37 21.48
C ALA A 119 -37.18 18.07 22.51
N ALA A 120 -36.06 18.68 22.08
CA ALA A 120 -35.19 19.46 22.95
C ALA A 120 -35.92 20.68 23.56
N ASP A 121 -36.65 21.45 22.74
CA ASP A 121 -37.37 22.64 23.21
C ASP A 121 -38.58 22.32 24.08
N LEU A 122 -39.19 21.14 23.90
CA LEU A 122 -40.27 20.64 24.74
C LEU A 122 -39.79 19.96 26.03
N GLY A 123 -38.48 19.74 26.19
CA GLY A 123 -37.92 18.99 27.31
C GLY A 123 -38.24 17.49 27.28
N ILE A 124 -38.49 16.93 26.09
CA ILE A 124 -38.77 15.51 25.88
C ILE A 124 -37.43 14.77 25.64
N PRO A 125 -37.02 13.83 26.51
CA PRO A 125 -35.71 13.17 26.40
C PRO A 125 -35.67 12.15 25.24
N ILE A 126 -34.75 12.36 24.28
CA ILE A 126 -34.55 11.48 23.10
C ILE A 126 -33.61 10.29 23.42
N GLY A 127 -32.75 10.40 24.44
CA GLY A 127 -31.67 9.44 24.72
C GLY A 127 -32.08 8.09 25.37
N GLY A 128 -33.36 7.93 25.71
CA GLY A 128 -33.84 6.69 26.34
C GLY A 128 -33.81 5.49 25.38
N ILE A 129 -34.11 5.69 24.10
CA ILE A 129 -34.23 4.59 23.12
C ILE A 129 -32.85 4.12 22.67
N SER A 130 -31.93 5.04 22.35
CA SER A 130 -30.58 4.70 21.84
C SER A 130 -29.77 3.86 22.83
N SER A 131 -29.81 4.21 24.13
CA SER A 131 -29.08 3.47 25.15
C SER A 131 -29.64 2.06 25.41
N ILE A 132 -30.95 1.87 25.19
CA ILE A 132 -31.59 0.56 25.29
C ILE A 132 -31.28 -0.27 24.04
N VAL A 133 -31.35 0.31 22.84
CA VAL A 133 -30.97 -0.38 21.60
C VAL A 133 -29.50 -0.82 21.63
N GLN A 134 -28.58 0.04 22.13
CA GLN A 134 -27.18 -0.33 22.31
C GLN A 134 -27.02 -1.53 23.26
N ALA A 135 -27.67 -1.50 24.43
CA ALA A 135 -27.63 -2.60 25.38
C ALA A 135 -28.21 -3.91 24.83
N LEU A 136 -29.14 -3.83 23.87
CA LEU A 136 -29.77 -5.00 23.25
C LEU A 136 -28.95 -5.61 22.11
N LEU A 137 -28.17 -4.81 21.38
CA LEU A 137 -27.41 -5.25 20.21
C LEU A 137 -25.94 -5.56 20.53
N ASP A 138 -25.20 -4.55 20.98
CA ASP A 138 -23.75 -4.65 21.22
C ASP A 138 -23.42 -4.85 22.72
N GLY A 139 -24.43 -4.71 23.58
CA GLY A 139 -24.25 -4.59 25.01
C GLY A 139 -23.80 -3.18 25.40
N ARG A 140 -23.95 -2.87 26.68
CA ARG A 140 -23.61 -1.57 27.25
C ARG A 140 -22.68 -1.73 28.43
N ASP A 141 -21.51 -1.12 28.33
CA ASP A 141 -20.54 -1.13 29.43
C ASP A 141 -21.05 -0.23 30.56
N LEU A 142 -21.14 -0.81 31.75
CA LEU A 142 -21.54 -0.12 32.97
C LEU A 142 -20.33 0.34 33.80
N GLY A 143 -19.14 -0.16 33.47
CA GLY A 143 -17.88 0.16 34.13
C GLY A 143 -17.14 -1.09 34.56
N ASN A 144 -16.08 -0.90 35.35
CA ASN A 144 -15.25 -1.99 35.85
C ASN A 144 -15.55 -2.24 37.32
N PHE A 145 -15.65 -3.52 37.68
CA PHE A 145 -15.68 -4.01 39.04
C PHE A 145 -14.32 -4.64 39.37
N TYR A 146 -13.67 -4.24 40.45
CA TYR A 146 -12.33 -4.71 40.77
C TYR A 146 -12.40 -5.86 41.79
N ILE A 147 -11.75 -6.98 41.48
CA ILE A 147 -11.50 -8.06 42.45
C ILE A 147 -10.00 -8.10 42.70
N GLY A 148 -9.56 -7.56 43.85
CA GLY A 148 -8.14 -7.28 44.07
C GLY A 148 -7.67 -6.15 43.14
N ASP A 149 -6.59 -6.40 42.40
CA ASP A 149 -6.04 -5.47 41.40
C ASP A 149 -6.56 -5.73 39.98
N ASP A 150 -7.37 -6.77 39.76
CA ASP A 150 -7.89 -7.13 38.45
C ASP A 150 -9.22 -6.42 38.13
N PRO A 151 -9.29 -5.59 37.07
CA PRO A 151 -10.54 -5.00 36.61
C PRO A 151 -11.37 -6.04 35.84
N ILE A 152 -12.60 -6.27 36.29
CA ILE A 152 -13.61 -7.06 35.60
C ILE A 152 -14.61 -6.11 34.95
N GLU A 153 -14.70 -6.15 33.63
CA GLU A 153 -15.66 -5.35 32.87
C GLU A 153 -17.10 -5.83 33.11
N VAL A 154 -17.98 -4.92 33.53
CA VAL A 154 -19.40 -5.20 33.75
C VAL A 154 -20.19 -4.65 32.56
N ARG A 155 -20.74 -5.55 31.75
CA ARG A 155 -21.56 -5.23 30.59
C ARG A 155 -23.01 -5.66 30.80
N LEU A 156 -23.95 -4.77 30.49
CA LEU A 156 -25.37 -5.09 30.39
C LEU A 156 -25.69 -5.52 28.96
N GLN A 157 -26.20 -6.74 28.78
CA GLN A 157 -26.55 -7.29 27.48
C GLN A 157 -27.92 -7.96 27.52
N ALA A 158 -28.58 -8.04 26.36
CA ALA A 158 -29.75 -8.89 26.20
C ALA A 158 -29.39 -10.37 26.45
N PRO A 159 -30.32 -11.18 26.98
CA PRO A 159 -30.13 -12.63 27.04
C PRO A 159 -29.88 -13.23 25.66
N ASP A 160 -29.01 -14.25 25.61
CA ASP A 160 -28.71 -14.97 24.38
C ASP A 160 -29.98 -15.48 23.70
N GLY A 161 -30.07 -15.26 22.39
CA GLY A 161 -31.22 -15.69 21.57
C GLY A 161 -32.44 -14.76 21.63
N MET A 162 -32.44 -13.69 22.44
CA MET A 162 -33.54 -12.73 22.47
C MET A 162 -33.63 -11.90 21.17
N ILE A 163 -32.48 -11.49 20.62
CA ILE A 163 -32.37 -10.69 19.40
C ILE A 163 -31.50 -11.46 18.38
N GLN A 164 -32.14 -12.24 17.52
CA GLN A 164 -31.47 -12.93 16.40
C GLN A 164 -31.82 -12.33 15.04
N ASP A 165 -32.96 -11.65 14.97
CA ASP A 165 -33.53 -11.09 13.75
C ASP A 165 -34.29 -9.79 14.09
N PRO A 166 -34.62 -8.95 13.08
CA PRO A 166 -35.33 -7.69 13.30
C PRO A 166 -36.67 -7.83 14.04
N SER A 167 -37.36 -8.98 13.93
CA SER A 167 -38.62 -9.21 14.67
C SER A 167 -38.40 -9.33 16.19
N GLY A 168 -37.20 -9.74 16.62
CA GLY A 168 -36.80 -9.75 18.02
C GLY A 168 -36.83 -8.35 18.63
N LEU A 169 -36.30 -7.36 17.90
CA LEU A 169 -36.32 -5.95 18.31
C LEU A 169 -37.74 -5.40 18.35
N ALA A 170 -38.61 -5.79 17.42
CA ALA A 170 -40.00 -5.34 17.38
C ALA A 170 -40.82 -5.72 18.62
N ARG A 171 -40.44 -6.81 19.31
CA ARG A 171 -41.11 -7.32 20.54
C ARG A 171 -40.63 -6.64 21.82
N VAL A 172 -39.51 -5.91 21.76
CA VAL A 172 -38.96 -5.19 22.92
C VAL A 172 -39.96 -4.15 23.38
N ARG A 173 -40.26 -4.12 24.69
CA ARG A 173 -41.16 -3.15 25.29
C ARG A 173 -40.38 -2.15 26.12
N LEU A 174 -40.59 -0.87 25.83
CA LEU A 174 -39.99 0.24 26.54
C LEU A 174 -40.98 0.83 27.53
N ARG A 175 -40.49 1.25 28.70
CA ARG A 175 -41.31 1.98 29.67
C ARG A 175 -41.34 3.45 29.28
N SER A 176 -42.53 3.96 28.98
CA SER A 176 -42.80 5.39 28.80
C SER A 176 -42.62 6.16 30.12
N ALA A 177 -42.38 7.47 30.03
CA ALA A 177 -42.39 8.39 31.18
C ALA A 177 -43.73 8.37 31.94
N SER A 178 -44.83 7.95 31.31
CA SER A 178 -46.13 7.74 31.94
C SER A 178 -46.28 6.40 32.67
N GLY A 179 -45.25 5.54 32.66
CA GLY A 179 -45.24 4.22 33.29
C GLY A 179 -45.77 3.08 32.40
N ASN A 180 -46.42 3.40 31.28
CA ASN A 180 -46.95 2.41 30.32
C ASN A 180 -45.82 1.70 29.55
N MET A 181 -46.02 0.43 29.22
CA MET A 181 -45.11 -0.33 28.36
C MET A 181 -45.54 -0.17 26.90
N VAL A 182 -44.64 0.33 26.06
CA VAL A 182 -44.87 0.63 24.65
C VAL A 182 -43.90 -0.23 23.81
N PRO A 183 -44.36 -0.96 22.79
CA PRO A 183 -43.46 -1.75 21.95
C PRO A 183 -42.53 -0.84 21.13
N LEU A 184 -41.27 -1.23 21.00
CA LEU A 184 -40.25 -0.47 20.25
C LEU A 184 -40.68 -0.26 18.79
N SER A 185 -41.33 -1.24 18.18
CA SER A 185 -41.90 -1.16 16.82
C SER A 185 -42.92 -0.05 16.60
N SER A 186 -43.52 0.51 17.66
CA SER A 186 -44.41 1.69 17.54
C SER A 186 -43.65 3.02 17.49
N LEU A 187 -42.35 3.01 17.77
CA LEU A 187 -41.50 4.20 17.89
C LEU A 187 -40.40 4.25 16.81
N VAL A 188 -40.05 3.11 16.20
CA VAL A 188 -38.98 3.00 15.20
C VAL A 188 -39.41 2.16 14.00
N THR A 189 -38.85 2.47 12.84
CA THR A 189 -39.00 1.67 11.62
C THR A 189 -37.73 0.85 11.40
N PHE A 190 -37.88 -0.43 11.04
CA PHE A 190 -36.76 -1.31 10.73
C PHE A 190 -36.64 -1.49 9.21
N GLU A 191 -35.45 -1.24 8.66
CA GLU A 191 -35.12 -1.51 7.26
C GLU A 191 -33.92 -2.45 7.21
N GLU A 192 -34.06 -3.55 6.46
CA GLU A 192 -32.97 -4.50 6.25
C GLU A 192 -32.23 -4.15 4.96
N THR A 193 -30.93 -3.88 5.08
CA THR A 193 -30.07 -3.55 3.93
C THR A 193 -28.78 -4.36 4.00
N ALA A 194 -28.31 -4.82 2.84
CA ALA A 194 -27.02 -5.46 2.74
C ALA A 194 -25.91 -4.40 2.78
N VAL A 195 -25.05 -4.49 3.80
CA VAL A 195 -23.87 -3.63 3.94
C VAL A 195 -22.62 -4.50 4.05
N ALA A 196 -21.48 -3.97 3.58
CA ALA A 196 -20.21 -4.63 3.80
C ALA A 196 -19.85 -4.55 5.30
N PRO A 197 -19.57 -5.68 5.97
CA PRO A 197 -19.26 -5.68 7.41
C PRO A 197 -17.94 -4.97 7.73
N SER A 198 -17.03 -4.89 6.75
CA SER A 198 -15.82 -4.09 6.84
C SER A 198 -15.46 -3.52 5.47
N LEU A 199 -14.84 -2.34 5.47
CA LEU A 199 -14.29 -1.71 4.27
C LEU A 199 -12.77 -1.84 4.33
N GLN A 200 -12.25 -2.85 3.64
CA GLN A 200 -10.81 -3.09 3.61
C GLN A 200 -10.09 -2.04 2.78
N ARG A 201 -8.84 -1.76 3.17
CA ARG A 201 -7.98 -0.79 2.52
C ARG A 201 -6.57 -1.34 2.39
N GLU A 202 -5.97 -1.12 1.24
CA GLU A 202 -4.57 -1.42 0.94
C GLU A 202 -3.93 -0.15 0.36
N ASP A 203 -2.74 0.23 0.82
CA ASP A 203 -2.07 1.49 0.44
C ASP A 203 -3.00 2.71 0.50
N GLN A 204 -3.77 2.81 1.59
CA GLN A 204 -4.78 3.87 1.86
C GLN A 204 -5.98 3.93 0.88
N ARG A 205 -6.05 3.03 -0.11
CA ARG A 205 -7.14 2.93 -1.08
C ARG A 205 -8.12 1.85 -0.66
N ARG A 206 -9.42 2.03 -0.96
CA ARG A 206 -10.41 0.95 -0.76
C ARG A 206 -10.03 -0.24 -1.64
N ALA A 207 -9.95 -1.42 -1.05
CA ALA A 207 -9.51 -2.62 -1.73
C ALA A 207 -10.45 -3.79 -1.41
N VAL A 208 -10.57 -4.70 -2.36
CA VAL A 208 -11.24 -5.99 -2.17
C VAL A 208 -10.13 -7.04 -2.26
N PRO A 209 -9.81 -7.76 -1.16
CA PRO A 209 -8.78 -8.78 -1.20
C PRO A 209 -9.22 -9.91 -2.13
N MET A 210 -8.30 -10.36 -2.97
CA MET A 210 -8.53 -11.51 -3.84
C MET A 210 -7.36 -12.47 -3.68
N THR A 211 -7.67 -13.71 -3.33
CA THR A 211 -6.68 -14.79 -3.20
C THR A 211 -6.93 -15.81 -4.28
N ALA A 212 -5.88 -16.18 -5.00
CA ALA A 212 -5.91 -17.23 -6.01
C ALA A 212 -4.59 -17.99 -5.99
N ALA A 213 -4.66 -19.31 -6.17
CA ALA A 213 -3.50 -20.15 -6.39
C ALA A 213 -3.29 -20.35 -7.90
N PRO A 214 -2.06 -20.34 -8.41
CA PRO A 214 -1.78 -20.72 -9.79
C PRO A 214 -2.16 -22.19 -10.01
N ALA A 215 -2.61 -22.51 -11.23
CA ALA A 215 -2.87 -23.88 -11.63
C ALA A 215 -1.58 -24.71 -11.67
N GLU A 216 -1.71 -26.03 -11.54
CA GLU A 216 -0.56 -26.94 -11.59
C GLU A 216 0.25 -26.75 -12.89
N GLY A 217 1.57 -26.57 -12.76
CA GLY A 217 2.47 -26.31 -13.89
C GLY A 217 2.48 -24.86 -14.42
N VAL A 218 1.77 -23.92 -13.78
CA VAL A 218 1.80 -22.50 -14.14
C VAL A 218 2.67 -21.70 -13.17
N ASP A 219 3.69 -21.04 -13.70
CA ASP A 219 4.53 -20.13 -12.92
C ASP A 219 3.74 -18.92 -12.41
N LEU A 220 4.06 -18.48 -11.20
CA LEU A 220 3.45 -17.31 -10.57
C LEU A 220 3.56 -16.04 -11.44
N SER A 221 4.71 -15.83 -12.11
CA SER A 221 4.92 -14.69 -13.02
C SER A 221 3.91 -14.67 -14.19
N ARG A 222 3.63 -15.85 -14.76
CA ARG A 222 2.67 -16.01 -15.84
C ARG A 222 1.25 -15.80 -15.34
N ALA A 223 0.92 -16.30 -14.16
CA ALA A 223 -0.36 -16.06 -13.51
C ALA A 223 -0.61 -14.56 -13.26
N ILE A 224 0.38 -13.85 -12.71
CA ILE A 224 0.33 -12.39 -12.49
C ILE A 224 0.10 -11.65 -13.82
N SER A 225 0.87 -11.99 -14.85
CA SER A 225 0.72 -11.40 -16.19
C SER A 225 -0.70 -11.58 -16.73
N ARG A 226 -1.26 -12.78 -16.57
CA ARG A 226 -2.63 -13.07 -16.99
C ARG A 226 -3.68 -12.30 -16.19
N VAL A 227 -3.48 -12.14 -14.89
CA VAL A 227 -4.36 -11.32 -14.04
C VAL A 227 -4.35 -9.86 -14.50
N HIS A 228 -3.19 -9.30 -14.83
CA HIS A 228 -3.09 -7.95 -15.38
C HIS A 228 -3.80 -7.80 -16.73
N GLU A 229 -3.69 -8.79 -17.63
CA GLU A 229 -4.43 -8.80 -18.91
C GLU A 229 -5.95 -8.80 -18.72
N ILE A 230 -6.44 -9.65 -17.81
CA ILE A 230 -7.88 -9.73 -17.50
C ILE A 230 -8.35 -8.41 -16.90
N ALA A 231 -7.60 -7.88 -15.94
CA ALA A 231 -7.92 -6.61 -15.30
C ALA A 231 -7.96 -5.43 -16.27
N ALA A 232 -7.06 -5.38 -17.26
CA ALA A 232 -7.07 -4.34 -18.28
C ALA A 232 -8.37 -4.30 -19.11
N THR A 233 -9.07 -5.43 -19.23
CA THR A 233 -10.33 -5.54 -20.00
C THR A 233 -11.59 -5.48 -19.13
N THR A 234 -11.48 -5.86 -17.86
CA THR A 234 -12.64 -6.06 -16.99
C THR A 234 -12.80 -4.94 -15.95
N LEU A 235 -11.70 -4.31 -15.50
CA LEU A 235 -11.77 -3.27 -14.49
C LEU A 235 -12.19 -1.92 -15.09
N PRO A 236 -13.14 -1.20 -14.46
CA PRO A 236 -13.48 0.17 -14.84
C PRO A 236 -12.30 1.13 -14.66
N ALA A 237 -12.35 2.25 -15.39
CA ALA A 237 -11.38 3.33 -15.26
C ALA A 237 -11.28 3.82 -13.79
N GLY A 238 -10.05 3.88 -13.27
CA GLY A 238 -9.77 4.29 -11.89
C GLY A 238 -9.63 3.14 -10.88
N MET A 239 -9.91 1.89 -11.27
CA MET A 239 -9.53 0.70 -10.48
C MET A 239 -8.19 0.13 -10.96
N GLY A 240 -7.43 -0.43 -10.02
CA GLY A 240 -6.15 -1.06 -10.31
C GLY A 240 -5.90 -2.23 -9.38
N ILE A 241 -4.92 -3.05 -9.74
CA ILE A 241 -4.47 -4.19 -8.94
C ILE A 241 -3.29 -3.77 -8.08
N ILE A 242 -3.34 -4.15 -6.80
CA ILE A 242 -2.19 -4.11 -5.90
C ILE A 242 -1.80 -5.55 -5.61
N LEU A 243 -0.57 -5.93 -5.93
CA LEU A 243 -0.03 -7.25 -5.62
C LEU A 243 0.39 -7.30 -4.14
N SER A 244 0.14 -8.44 -3.49
CA SER A 244 0.51 -8.70 -2.09
C SER A 244 1.25 -10.05 -1.96
N GLY A 245 1.87 -10.28 -0.80
CA GLY A 245 2.61 -11.52 -0.50
C GLY A 245 3.69 -11.85 -1.52
N GLU A 246 3.79 -13.12 -1.90
CA GLU A 246 4.79 -13.66 -2.83
C GLU A 246 4.75 -12.99 -4.21
N ALA A 247 3.55 -12.58 -4.68
CA ALA A 247 3.41 -11.88 -5.95
C ALA A 247 4.07 -10.48 -5.92
N LYS A 248 3.97 -9.79 -4.79
CA LYS A 248 4.63 -8.50 -4.56
C LYS A 248 6.14 -8.66 -4.52
N GLU A 249 6.62 -9.66 -3.77
CA GLU A 249 8.05 -9.96 -3.66
C GLU A 249 8.66 -10.33 -5.02
N LEU A 250 7.98 -11.17 -5.80
CA LEU A 250 8.43 -11.55 -7.14
C LEU A 250 8.54 -10.32 -8.07
N ASN A 251 7.54 -9.43 -8.04
CA ASN A 251 7.54 -8.23 -8.87
C ASN A 251 8.65 -7.25 -8.45
N GLN A 252 8.86 -7.05 -7.15
CA GLN A 252 9.93 -6.20 -6.62
C GLN A 252 11.33 -6.77 -6.91
N ALA A 253 11.51 -8.08 -6.72
CA ALA A 253 12.77 -8.75 -7.02
C ALA A 253 13.10 -8.62 -8.51
N SER A 254 12.13 -8.88 -9.40
CA SER A 254 12.30 -8.84 -10.86
C SER A 254 12.76 -7.48 -11.39
N ALA A 255 12.29 -6.38 -10.80
CA ALA A 255 12.63 -5.03 -11.24
C ALA A 255 14.12 -4.67 -11.09
N GLY A 256 14.82 -5.27 -10.12
CA GLY A 256 16.22 -4.97 -9.81
C GLY A 256 17.25 -5.97 -10.37
N VAL A 257 16.83 -7.16 -10.83
CA VAL A 257 17.76 -8.24 -11.20
C VAL A 257 18.68 -7.83 -12.35
N ALA A 258 18.11 -7.30 -13.44
CA ALA A 258 18.89 -6.95 -14.63
C ALA A 258 19.96 -5.89 -14.31
N GLN A 259 19.61 -4.87 -13.53
CA GLN A 259 20.53 -3.82 -13.10
C GLN A 259 21.64 -4.39 -12.21
N THR A 260 21.28 -5.24 -11.25
CA THR A 260 22.25 -5.90 -10.35
C THR A 260 23.21 -6.78 -11.15
N PHE A 261 22.70 -7.48 -12.17
CA PHE A 261 23.50 -8.35 -13.02
C PHE A 261 24.50 -7.57 -13.88
N VAL A 262 24.06 -6.44 -14.47
CA VAL A 262 24.94 -5.53 -15.22
C VAL A 262 26.03 -4.97 -14.30
N PHE A 263 25.67 -4.53 -13.10
CA PHE A 263 26.63 -4.02 -12.13
C PHE A 263 27.62 -5.11 -11.69
N ALA A 264 27.15 -6.34 -11.45
CA ALA A 264 28.01 -7.46 -11.11
C ALA A 264 29.00 -7.80 -12.23
N ILE A 265 28.55 -7.84 -13.50
CA ILE A 265 29.44 -8.06 -14.65
C ILE A 265 30.47 -6.94 -14.77
N LEU A 266 30.06 -5.68 -14.55
CA LEU A 266 30.96 -4.54 -14.60
C LEU A 266 32.04 -4.63 -13.50
N VAL A 267 31.64 -4.94 -12.26
CA VAL A 267 32.59 -5.13 -11.15
C VAL A 267 33.54 -6.30 -11.44
N VAL A 268 33.02 -7.44 -11.93
CA VAL A 268 33.85 -8.58 -12.33
C VAL A 268 34.82 -8.18 -13.44
N LEU A 269 34.38 -7.46 -14.46
CA LEU A 269 35.24 -6.95 -15.54
C LEU A 269 36.37 -6.08 -14.99
N LEU A 270 36.07 -5.14 -14.09
CA LEU A 270 37.05 -4.23 -13.50
C LEU A 270 38.06 -4.98 -12.62
N VAL A 271 37.59 -5.89 -11.77
CA VAL A 271 38.47 -6.71 -10.91
C VAL A 271 39.37 -7.60 -11.76
N LEU A 272 38.84 -8.24 -12.80
CA LEU A 272 39.64 -9.05 -13.73
C LEU A 272 40.62 -8.19 -14.54
N ALA A 273 40.22 -7.00 -14.98
CA ALA A 273 41.09 -6.10 -15.72
C ALA A 273 42.27 -5.66 -14.83
N ALA A 274 42.02 -5.36 -13.56
CA ALA A 274 43.06 -5.09 -12.58
C ALA A 274 43.95 -6.32 -12.32
N GLN A 275 43.36 -7.50 -12.16
CA GLN A 275 44.09 -8.75 -11.91
C GLN A 275 45.05 -9.11 -13.06
N PHE A 276 44.61 -8.97 -14.30
CA PHE A 276 45.41 -9.26 -15.49
C PHE A 276 46.28 -8.08 -15.95
N GLU A 277 46.07 -6.89 -15.38
CA GLU A 277 46.60 -5.62 -15.92
C GLU A 277 46.29 -5.45 -17.42
N SER A 278 45.16 -6.01 -17.86
CA SER A 278 44.77 -6.05 -19.28
C SER A 278 43.25 -6.16 -19.43
N PHE A 279 42.66 -5.13 -20.04
CA PHE A 279 41.23 -5.10 -20.37
C PHE A 279 40.84 -6.21 -21.36
N ILE A 280 41.74 -6.59 -22.27
CA ILE A 280 41.45 -7.61 -23.29
C ILE A 280 41.39 -8.99 -22.65
N SER A 281 42.28 -9.28 -21.70
CA SER A 281 42.26 -10.54 -20.95
C SER A 281 41.02 -10.66 -20.07
N ALA A 282 40.58 -9.55 -19.46
CA ALA A 282 39.31 -9.51 -18.74
C ALA A 282 38.10 -9.70 -19.67
N LEU A 283 38.11 -9.07 -20.85
CA LEU A 283 37.03 -9.21 -21.84
C LEU A 283 36.92 -10.64 -22.37
N ILE A 284 38.04 -11.35 -22.57
CA ILE A 284 38.04 -12.77 -22.95
C ILE A 284 37.25 -13.61 -21.94
N LEU A 285 37.44 -13.34 -20.65
CA LEU A 285 36.71 -14.04 -19.58
C LEU A 285 35.23 -13.66 -19.55
N VAL A 286 34.92 -12.36 -19.62
CA VAL A 286 33.52 -11.91 -19.60
C VAL A 286 32.74 -12.40 -20.82
N ALA A 287 33.40 -12.54 -21.98
CA ALA A 287 32.78 -13.06 -23.20
C ALA A 287 32.35 -14.54 -23.10
N THR A 288 32.92 -15.33 -22.19
CA THR A 288 32.50 -16.73 -21.98
C THR A 288 31.33 -16.85 -20.99
N VAL A 289 31.09 -15.84 -20.15
CA VAL A 289 30.02 -15.82 -19.14
C VAL A 289 28.62 -16.10 -19.70
N PRO A 290 28.17 -15.46 -20.80
CA PRO A 290 26.85 -15.74 -21.37
C PRO A 290 26.61 -17.22 -21.71
N PHE A 291 27.66 -17.93 -22.13
CA PHE A 291 27.56 -19.36 -22.45
C PHE A 291 27.42 -20.23 -21.19
N GLY A 292 28.11 -19.88 -20.11
CA GLY A 292 27.93 -20.54 -18.81
C GLY A 292 26.54 -20.33 -18.23
N LEU A 293 26.01 -19.10 -18.36
CA LEU A 293 24.65 -18.80 -17.93
C LEU A 293 23.61 -19.53 -18.78
N ALA A 294 23.79 -19.58 -20.10
CA ALA A 294 22.92 -20.33 -21.00
C ALA A 294 22.92 -21.83 -20.65
N ALA A 295 24.08 -22.40 -20.34
CA ALA A 295 24.21 -23.78 -19.86
C ALA A 295 23.43 -24.05 -18.56
N ALA A 296 23.44 -23.11 -17.62
CA ALA A 296 22.69 -23.24 -16.36
C ALA A 296 21.19 -23.10 -16.55
N VAL A 297 20.75 -22.12 -17.35
CA VAL A 297 19.34 -21.96 -17.71
C VAL A 297 18.85 -23.19 -18.46
N PHE A 298 19.64 -23.73 -19.39
CA PHE A 298 19.32 -24.96 -20.11
C PHE A 298 19.18 -26.17 -19.16
N ALA A 299 20.09 -26.33 -18.21
CA ALA A 299 19.99 -27.39 -17.20
C ALA A 299 18.72 -27.27 -16.36
N MET A 300 18.36 -26.06 -15.94
CA MET A 300 17.14 -25.80 -15.16
C MET A 300 15.87 -26.09 -15.97
N LEU A 301 15.85 -25.70 -17.25
CA LEU A 301 14.73 -25.95 -18.16
C LEU A 301 14.50 -27.45 -18.39
N LEU A 302 15.56 -28.24 -18.53
CA LEU A 302 15.45 -29.70 -18.67
C LEU A 302 14.76 -30.38 -17.48
N THR A 303 14.83 -29.75 -16.31
CA THR A 303 14.37 -30.34 -15.04
C THR A 303 13.06 -29.73 -14.55
N GLY A 304 12.46 -28.81 -15.32
CA GLY A 304 11.22 -28.12 -14.97
C GLY A 304 11.38 -27.09 -13.84
N GLY A 305 12.59 -26.56 -13.62
CA GLY A 305 12.84 -25.53 -12.63
C GLY A 305 12.45 -24.13 -13.14
N SER A 306 12.01 -23.26 -12.23
CA SER A 306 11.68 -21.87 -12.52
C SER A 306 12.81 -20.91 -12.14
N LEU A 307 12.89 -19.75 -12.81
CA LEU A 307 13.80 -18.67 -12.42
C LEU A 307 13.28 -17.95 -11.15
N ASN A 308 13.74 -18.38 -9.98
CA ASN A 308 13.45 -17.77 -8.68
C ASN A 308 14.69 -17.11 -8.04
N ILE A 309 14.54 -16.48 -6.87
CA ILE A 309 15.63 -15.79 -6.17
C ILE A 309 16.82 -16.73 -5.88
N TYR A 310 16.56 -17.97 -5.48
CA TYR A 310 17.62 -18.96 -5.23
C TYR A 310 18.40 -19.32 -6.49
N SER A 311 17.69 -19.49 -7.61
CA SER A 311 18.32 -19.74 -8.91
C SER A 311 19.12 -18.53 -9.39
N GLN A 312 18.67 -17.31 -9.12
CA GLN A 312 19.42 -16.09 -9.47
C GLN A 312 20.73 -15.99 -8.67
N ILE A 313 20.70 -16.26 -7.37
CA ILE A 313 21.90 -16.34 -6.53
C ILE A 313 22.85 -17.42 -7.08
N GLY A 314 22.31 -18.58 -7.47
CA GLY A 314 23.09 -19.63 -8.11
C GLY A 314 23.74 -19.19 -9.42
N LEU A 315 23.03 -18.46 -10.28
CA LEU A 315 23.58 -17.95 -11.55
C LEU A 315 24.74 -16.98 -11.32
N VAL A 316 24.62 -16.08 -10.33
CA VAL A 316 25.71 -15.18 -9.94
C VAL A 316 26.92 -15.96 -9.41
N MET A 317 26.68 -16.97 -8.56
CA MET A 317 27.73 -17.86 -8.06
C MET A 317 28.44 -18.61 -9.18
N LEU A 318 27.69 -19.08 -10.18
CA LEU A 318 28.22 -19.79 -11.33
C LEU A 318 29.21 -18.93 -12.13
N VAL A 319 28.96 -17.64 -12.28
CA VAL A 319 29.90 -16.71 -12.95
C VAL A 319 31.28 -16.78 -12.28
N GLY A 320 31.33 -16.72 -10.94
CA GLY A 320 32.58 -16.81 -10.19
C GLY A 320 33.25 -18.18 -10.29
N LEU A 321 32.48 -19.27 -10.15
CA LEU A 321 32.98 -20.64 -10.25
C LEU A 321 33.58 -20.93 -11.63
N MET A 322 32.92 -20.46 -12.69
CA MET A 322 33.39 -20.63 -14.06
C MET A 322 34.60 -19.71 -14.34
N ALA A 323 34.54 -18.45 -13.91
CA ALA A 323 35.62 -17.49 -14.10
C ALA A 323 36.93 -17.97 -13.47
N LYS A 324 36.91 -18.59 -12.28
CA LYS A 324 38.10 -19.17 -11.64
C LYS A 324 38.92 -20.04 -12.60
N ASN A 325 38.26 -20.91 -13.35
CA ASN A 325 38.94 -21.84 -14.25
C ASN A 325 39.37 -21.17 -15.56
N GLY A 326 38.57 -20.23 -16.07
CA GLY A 326 38.99 -19.41 -17.21
C GLY A 326 40.20 -18.53 -16.90
N ILE A 327 40.26 -17.96 -15.67
CA ILE A 327 41.38 -17.12 -15.21
C ILE A 327 42.68 -17.90 -15.26
N LEU A 328 42.70 -19.14 -14.76
CA LEU A 328 43.90 -19.98 -14.77
C LEU A 328 44.40 -20.32 -16.18
N ILE A 329 43.50 -20.49 -17.15
CA ILE A 329 43.88 -20.77 -18.55
C ILE A 329 44.47 -19.51 -19.19
N VAL A 330 43.77 -18.37 -19.06
CA VAL A 330 44.18 -17.11 -19.68
C VAL A 330 45.47 -16.56 -19.06
N GLU A 331 45.62 -16.65 -17.74
CA GLU A 331 46.84 -16.24 -17.04
C GLU A 331 48.04 -17.06 -17.52
N PHE A 332 47.90 -18.38 -17.61
CA PHE A 332 49.00 -19.23 -18.06
C PHE A 332 49.35 -19.01 -19.53
N ALA A 333 48.33 -18.79 -20.37
CA ALA A 333 48.55 -18.43 -21.77
C ALA A 333 49.28 -17.08 -21.90
N ASN A 334 48.92 -16.09 -21.10
CA ASN A 334 49.63 -14.81 -21.06
C ASN A 334 51.08 -14.98 -20.59
N GLN A 335 51.33 -15.78 -19.55
CA GLN A 335 52.69 -16.10 -19.10
C GLN A 335 53.54 -16.75 -20.21
N LEU A 336 52.97 -17.66 -21.00
CA LEU A 336 53.66 -18.28 -22.13
C LEU A 336 53.89 -17.30 -23.30
N ARG A 337 52.96 -16.36 -23.53
CA ARG A 337 53.16 -15.26 -24.50
C ARG A 337 54.26 -14.30 -24.06
N ASP A 338 54.34 -14.01 -22.77
CA ASP A 338 55.42 -13.21 -22.19
C ASP A 338 56.77 -13.92 -22.38
N GLN A 339 56.81 -15.25 -22.29
CA GLN A 339 58.00 -16.05 -22.64
C GLN A 339 58.31 -16.10 -24.15
N GLY A 340 57.54 -15.40 -25.00
CA GLY A 340 57.77 -15.27 -26.43
C GLY A 340 57.01 -16.27 -27.31
N GLN A 341 56.11 -17.08 -26.76
CA GLN A 341 55.29 -17.98 -27.58
C GLN A 341 54.24 -17.21 -28.40
N SER A 342 53.90 -17.76 -29.58
CA SER A 342 52.79 -17.24 -30.38
C SER A 342 51.46 -17.39 -29.62
N VAL A 343 50.47 -16.55 -29.94
CA VAL A 343 49.13 -16.59 -29.28
C VAL A 343 48.53 -18.01 -29.33
N ARG A 344 48.67 -18.68 -30.48
CA ARG A 344 48.11 -20.02 -30.71
C ARG A 344 48.84 -21.10 -29.92
N ASP A 345 50.17 -21.06 -29.89
CA ASP A 345 50.96 -22.06 -29.17
C ASP A 345 50.80 -21.89 -27.65
N ALA A 346 50.80 -20.64 -27.19
CA ALA A 346 50.62 -20.30 -25.79
C ALA A 346 49.28 -20.82 -25.23
N ILE A 347 48.17 -20.58 -25.93
CA ILE A 347 46.85 -21.04 -25.47
C ILE A 347 46.69 -22.55 -25.58
N HIS A 348 47.30 -23.18 -26.59
CA HIS A 348 47.28 -24.64 -26.74
C HIS A 348 48.04 -25.32 -25.59
N ASN A 349 49.26 -24.86 -25.30
CA ASN A 349 50.08 -25.35 -24.20
C ASN A 349 49.41 -25.08 -22.84
N ALA A 350 48.87 -23.87 -22.63
CA ALA A 350 48.12 -23.53 -21.42
C ALA A 350 46.91 -24.47 -21.22
N ALA A 351 46.13 -24.73 -22.27
CA ALA A 351 44.99 -25.62 -22.20
C ALA A 351 45.41 -27.06 -21.82
N LEU A 352 46.49 -27.60 -22.41
CA LEU A 352 46.99 -28.94 -22.08
C LEU A 352 47.46 -29.05 -20.62
N ILE A 353 48.21 -28.06 -20.14
CA ILE A 353 48.73 -28.05 -18.77
C ILE A 353 47.60 -27.88 -17.76
N ARG A 354 46.60 -27.05 -18.07
CA ARG A 354 45.47 -26.74 -17.17
C ARG A 354 44.32 -27.72 -17.27
N LEU A 355 44.28 -28.59 -18.27
CA LEU A 355 43.20 -29.57 -18.46
C LEU A 355 42.96 -30.41 -17.19
N ARG A 356 44.01 -31.02 -16.62
CA ARG A 356 43.87 -31.88 -15.43
C ARG A 356 43.38 -31.10 -14.19
N PRO A 357 44.01 -29.97 -13.79
CA PRO A 357 43.51 -29.17 -12.67
C PRO A 357 42.09 -28.64 -12.86
N VAL A 358 41.74 -28.15 -14.06
CA VAL A 358 40.40 -27.61 -14.34
C VAL A 358 39.36 -28.71 -14.22
N VAL A 359 39.55 -29.85 -14.88
CA VAL A 359 38.62 -30.99 -14.80
C VAL A 359 38.47 -31.50 -13.36
N MET A 360 39.56 -31.57 -12.60
CA MET A 360 39.52 -31.99 -11.19
C MET A 360 38.62 -31.08 -10.35
N THR A 361 38.79 -29.76 -10.48
CA THR A 361 37.96 -28.80 -9.71
C THR A 361 36.50 -28.83 -10.13
N MET A 362 36.22 -28.89 -11.44
CA MET A 362 34.85 -28.95 -11.96
C MET A 362 34.15 -30.22 -11.49
N LEU A 363 34.81 -31.37 -11.60
CA LEU A 363 34.25 -32.64 -11.15
C LEU A 363 34.00 -32.62 -9.63
N SER A 364 34.93 -32.10 -8.83
CA SER A 364 34.74 -31.96 -7.39
C SER A 364 33.54 -31.07 -7.04
N THR A 365 33.38 -29.93 -7.70
CA THR A 365 32.25 -29.03 -7.45
C THR A 365 30.92 -29.63 -7.92
N VAL A 366 30.89 -30.31 -9.07
CA VAL A 366 29.70 -31.00 -9.57
C VAL A 366 29.31 -32.14 -8.62
N LEU A 367 30.26 -32.98 -8.21
CA LEU A 367 30.01 -34.07 -7.26
C LEU A 367 29.58 -33.52 -5.88
N SER A 368 30.13 -32.40 -5.45
CA SER A 368 29.70 -31.69 -4.24
C SER A 368 28.29 -31.11 -4.34
N GLY A 369 27.81 -30.82 -5.55
CA GLY A 369 26.45 -30.31 -5.79
C GLY A 369 25.38 -31.41 -5.82
N LEU A 370 25.75 -32.67 -6.08
CA LEU A 370 24.80 -33.79 -6.17
C LEU A 370 23.93 -33.98 -4.91
N PRO A 371 24.45 -33.89 -3.67
CA PRO A 371 23.62 -34.00 -2.47
C PRO A 371 22.49 -32.96 -2.40
N LEU A 372 22.68 -31.76 -2.96
CA LEU A 372 21.66 -30.71 -2.99
C LEU A 372 20.45 -31.12 -3.86
N LEU A 373 20.67 -31.99 -4.84
CA LEU A 373 19.61 -32.52 -5.72
C LEU A 373 18.89 -33.73 -5.11
N LEU A 374 19.63 -34.57 -4.39
CA LEU A 374 19.13 -35.87 -3.91
C LEU A 374 18.44 -35.80 -2.54
N THR A 375 18.64 -34.72 -1.77
CA THR A 375 18.13 -34.62 -0.40
C THR A 375 16.74 -33.98 -0.32
N GLY A 376 15.81 -34.69 0.33
CA GLY A 376 14.46 -34.20 0.63
C GLY A 376 14.37 -33.34 1.90
N GLY A 377 13.13 -32.97 2.26
CA GLY A 377 12.81 -32.27 3.51
C GLY A 377 12.59 -30.76 3.36
N ALA A 378 12.51 -30.05 4.50
CA ALA A 378 12.33 -28.61 4.52
C ALA A 378 13.40 -27.89 3.69
N GLY A 379 12.98 -26.90 2.90
CA GLY A 379 13.88 -26.14 2.02
C GLY A 379 14.49 -26.95 0.86
N ALA A 380 13.98 -28.15 0.55
CA ALA A 380 14.49 -28.94 -0.57
C ALA A 380 14.27 -28.26 -1.94
N GLU A 381 13.25 -27.40 -2.06
CA GLU A 381 13.03 -26.61 -3.28
C GLU A 381 14.17 -25.61 -3.52
N ALA A 382 14.53 -24.81 -2.51
CA ALA A 382 15.64 -23.87 -2.58
C ALA A 382 16.98 -24.58 -2.87
N ARG A 383 17.24 -25.70 -2.20
CA ARG A 383 18.45 -26.51 -2.42
C ARG A 383 18.52 -27.08 -3.84
N ARG A 384 17.41 -27.61 -4.37
CA ARG A 384 17.36 -28.14 -5.73
C ARG A 384 17.60 -27.06 -6.78
N ALA A 385 17.09 -25.84 -6.58
CA ALA A 385 17.34 -24.72 -7.48
C ALA A 385 18.85 -24.40 -7.60
N LEU A 386 19.57 -24.30 -6.46
CA LEU A 386 21.03 -24.13 -6.49
C LEU A 386 21.75 -25.37 -7.05
N GLY A 387 21.30 -26.57 -6.66
CA GLY A 387 21.89 -27.83 -7.08
C GLY A 387 21.90 -27.98 -8.60
N TRP A 388 20.83 -27.61 -9.29
CA TRP A 388 20.77 -27.72 -10.75
C TRP A 388 21.71 -26.75 -11.47
N ILE A 389 21.91 -25.56 -10.91
CA ILE A 389 22.86 -24.59 -11.47
C ILE A 389 24.29 -25.06 -11.28
N ILE A 390 24.61 -25.64 -10.12
CA ILE A 390 25.94 -26.19 -9.85
C ILE A 390 26.17 -27.45 -10.69
N VAL A 391 25.30 -28.45 -10.62
CA VAL A 391 25.53 -29.74 -11.29
C VAL A 391 25.36 -29.62 -12.79
N GLY A 392 24.23 -29.08 -13.24
CA GLY A 392 23.93 -28.96 -14.66
C GLY A 392 24.64 -27.77 -15.29
N GLY A 393 24.51 -26.57 -14.70
CA GLY A 393 25.14 -25.36 -15.22
C GLY A 393 26.65 -25.44 -15.30
N LEU A 394 27.33 -25.78 -14.20
CA LEU A 394 28.80 -25.94 -14.20
C LEU A 394 29.24 -27.14 -15.04
N GLY A 395 28.48 -28.24 -15.00
CA GLY A 395 28.72 -29.42 -15.83
C GLY A 395 28.80 -29.08 -17.31
N PHE A 396 27.74 -28.47 -17.86
CA PHE A 396 27.70 -28.02 -19.25
C PHE A 396 28.69 -26.87 -19.53
N ALA A 397 28.88 -25.93 -18.59
CA ALA A 397 29.83 -24.83 -18.71
C ALA A 397 31.30 -25.27 -18.71
N THR A 398 31.61 -26.51 -18.31
CA THR A 398 32.96 -27.09 -18.43
C THR A 398 33.41 -27.14 -19.88
N LEU A 399 32.50 -27.52 -20.78
CA LEU A 399 32.80 -27.56 -22.22
C LEU A 399 33.06 -26.16 -22.76
N ALA A 400 32.26 -25.17 -22.34
CA ALA A 400 32.52 -23.78 -22.68
C ALA A 400 33.89 -23.33 -22.13
N THR A 401 34.21 -23.64 -20.88
CA THR A 401 35.49 -23.22 -20.29
C THR A 401 36.69 -23.82 -21.01
N LEU A 402 36.66 -25.13 -21.32
CA LEU A 402 37.78 -25.85 -21.93
C LEU A 402 37.95 -25.58 -23.43
N PHE A 403 36.87 -25.32 -24.17
CA PHE A 403 36.92 -25.14 -25.62
C PHE A 403 36.67 -23.70 -26.07
N LEU A 404 35.67 -23.04 -25.50
CA LEU A 404 35.34 -21.66 -25.89
C LEU A 404 36.40 -20.67 -25.38
N THR A 405 36.89 -20.80 -24.15
CA THR A 405 37.91 -19.87 -23.62
C THR A 405 39.17 -19.84 -24.49
N PRO A 406 39.76 -20.98 -24.90
CA PRO A 406 40.89 -20.97 -25.83
C PRO A 406 40.60 -20.32 -27.18
N VAL A 407 39.40 -20.55 -27.73
CA VAL A 407 38.98 -19.97 -29.01
C VAL A 407 38.83 -18.45 -28.90
N VAL A 408 38.13 -17.98 -27.87
CA VAL A 408 37.95 -16.54 -27.61
C VAL A 408 39.29 -15.87 -27.34
N PHE A 409 40.17 -16.52 -26.57
CA PHE A 409 41.54 -16.04 -26.36
C PHE A 409 42.28 -15.93 -27.70
N SER A 410 42.28 -16.95 -28.55
CA SER A 410 42.96 -16.89 -29.85
C SER A 410 42.44 -15.77 -30.77
N LEU A 411 41.16 -15.40 -30.65
CA LEU A 411 40.53 -14.35 -31.47
C LEU A 411 40.85 -12.94 -30.95
N LEU A 412 40.89 -12.76 -29.63
CA LEU A 412 40.99 -11.44 -29.00
C LEU A 412 42.41 -11.12 -28.52
N ALA A 413 43.20 -12.10 -28.11
CA ALA A 413 44.54 -11.90 -27.55
C ALA A 413 45.52 -11.27 -28.55
N ARG A 414 45.27 -11.38 -29.86
CA ARG A 414 46.03 -10.68 -30.92
C ARG A 414 45.99 -9.17 -30.81
N PHE A 415 44.98 -8.62 -30.13
CA PHE A 415 44.85 -7.17 -29.90
C PHE A 415 45.52 -6.73 -28.58
N SER A 416 46.01 -7.67 -27.77
CA SER A 416 46.71 -7.39 -26.51
C SER A 416 48.22 -7.44 -26.73
N MET A 417 48.92 -6.36 -26.41
CA MET A 417 50.39 -6.36 -26.33
C MET A 417 50.84 -7.30 -25.19
N PRO A 418 51.89 -8.13 -25.39
CA PRO A 418 52.52 -8.88 -24.30
C PRO A 418 53.16 -7.91 -23.28
N ARG A 419 53.13 -8.25 -21.99
CA ARG A 419 53.71 -7.41 -20.92
C ARG A 419 55.20 -7.14 -21.13
N ILE A 420 55.92 -8.13 -21.65
CA ILE A 420 57.36 -7.97 -21.99
C ILE A 420 57.60 -6.90 -23.06
N THR A 421 56.64 -6.67 -23.96
CA THR A 421 56.81 -5.63 -25.00
C THR A 421 56.70 -4.24 -24.38
N GLU A 422 55.79 -4.05 -23.42
CA GLU A 422 55.68 -2.81 -22.64
C GLU A 422 56.88 -2.62 -21.69
N GLN A 423 57.34 -3.68 -21.01
CA GLN A 423 58.56 -3.59 -20.18
C GLN A 423 59.79 -3.24 -21.01
N ARG A 424 60.00 -3.88 -22.17
CA ARG A 424 61.12 -3.54 -23.07
C ARG A 424 60.99 -2.14 -23.65
N ARG A 425 59.77 -1.65 -23.88
CA ARG A 425 59.53 -0.27 -24.30
C ARG A 425 59.90 0.70 -23.17
N LEU A 426 59.47 0.42 -21.95
CA LEU A 426 59.80 1.22 -20.78
C LEU A 426 61.31 1.23 -20.51
N GLU A 427 61.98 0.08 -20.60
CA GLU A 427 63.44 -0.04 -20.49
C GLU A 427 64.14 0.80 -21.57
N ARG A 428 63.68 0.73 -22.83
CA ARG A 428 64.21 1.58 -23.91
C ARG A 428 63.95 3.06 -23.67
N GLU A 429 62.80 3.44 -23.15
CA GLU A 429 62.47 4.83 -22.81
C GLU A 429 63.32 5.34 -21.62
N LEU A 430 63.58 4.50 -20.62
CA LEU A 430 64.48 4.78 -19.49
C LEU A 430 65.94 4.89 -19.92
N GLU A 431 66.42 3.99 -20.78
CA GLU A 431 67.76 4.05 -21.37
C GLU A 431 67.93 5.29 -22.26
N ALA A 432 66.91 5.64 -23.06
CA ALA A 432 66.89 6.86 -23.86
C ALA A 432 66.90 8.12 -22.98
N ALA A 433 66.16 8.13 -21.86
CA ALA A 433 66.17 9.24 -20.90
C ALA A 433 67.51 9.34 -20.14
N ALA A 434 68.15 8.20 -19.85
CA ALA A 434 69.46 8.16 -19.19
C ALA A 434 70.62 8.55 -20.13
N SER A 435 70.47 8.32 -21.44
CA SER A 435 71.44 8.69 -22.48
C SER A 435 71.19 10.08 -23.09
N ALA A 436 70.07 10.72 -22.77
CA ALA A 436 69.84 12.12 -23.09
C ALA A 436 70.90 13.00 -22.38
N PRO A 437 71.60 13.89 -23.10
CA PRO A 437 72.62 14.73 -22.49
C PRO A 437 72.00 15.58 -21.38
N ARG A 438 72.51 15.45 -20.14
CA ARG A 438 72.24 16.41 -19.05
C ARG A 438 72.84 17.76 -19.44
N GLY A 439 72.12 18.51 -20.25
CA GLY A 439 72.60 19.76 -20.82
C GLY A 439 71.45 20.66 -21.17
N LEU A 440 70.86 21.29 -20.15
CA LEU A 440 70.74 22.74 -20.07
C LEU A 440 70.26 23.05 -18.64
N LYS A 441 71.18 23.57 -17.81
CA LYS A 441 70.73 24.44 -16.72
C LYS A 441 70.07 25.63 -17.42
N PRO A 442 68.83 26.01 -17.10
CA PRO A 442 68.24 27.22 -17.66
C PRO A 442 69.17 28.39 -17.34
N THR A 443 69.59 29.13 -18.37
CA THR A 443 70.33 30.36 -18.19
C THR A 443 69.42 31.39 -17.52
N PRO A 444 69.95 32.27 -16.63
CA PRO A 444 69.13 33.23 -15.88
C PRO A 444 68.30 34.21 -16.73
N GLU A 445 68.50 34.26 -18.05
CA GLU A 445 67.72 35.08 -18.99
C GLU A 445 66.40 34.44 -19.47
N GLU A 446 66.17 33.14 -19.25
CA GLU A 446 64.91 32.47 -19.64
C GLU A 446 63.85 32.42 -18.52
N LEU A 447 64.18 32.92 -17.33
CA LEU A 447 63.19 33.17 -16.27
C LEU A 447 62.54 34.54 -16.50
N GLY A 448 61.66 34.59 -17.50
CA GLY A 448 60.65 35.64 -17.57
C GLY A 448 59.88 35.69 -16.25
N GLU A 449 59.69 36.90 -15.72
CA GLU A 449 59.02 37.18 -14.45
C GLU A 449 57.85 36.22 -14.19
N ALA A 450 57.98 35.41 -13.14
CA ALA A 450 56.86 34.64 -12.64
C ALA A 450 55.74 35.61 -12.22
N PRO A 451 54.50 35.45 -12.71
CA PRO A 451 53.40 36.22 -12.18
C PRO A 451 53.22 35.87 -10.70
N ALA A 452 53.27 36.89 -9.85
CA ALA A 452 52.99 36.76 -8.43
C ALA A 452 51.57 36.20 -8.24
N TYR A 453 51.47 34.98 -7.69
CA TYR A 453 50.20 34.46 -7.21
C TYR A 453 49.76 35.28 -5.98
N PRO A 454 48.52 35.77 -5.92
CA PRO A 454 48.01 36.40 -4.71
C PRO A 454 47.87 35.32 -3.64
N VAL A 455 48.59 35.52 -2.53
CA VAL A 455 48.39 34.79 -1.29
C VAL A 455 47.01 35.20 -0.78
N ALA A 456 46.05 34.28 -0.78
CA ALA A 456 44.80 34.47 -0.06
C ALA A 456 45.12 34.54 1.44
N ALA A 457 44.82 35.69 2.03
CA ALA A 457 44.80 35.87 3.48
C ALA A 457 43.50 35.29 4.04
N GLU A 458 43.67 34.55 5.14
CA GLU A 458 42.69 34.04 6.12
C GLU A 458 41.74 32.91 5.71
#